data_AF-A0A9X3KIB0-F1
#
_entry.id   AF-A0A9X3KIB0-F1
#
_cell.length_a   1.000
_cell.length_b   1.000
_cell.length_c   1.000
_cell.angle_alpha   90.00
_cell.angle_beta   90.00
_cell.angle_gamma   90.00
#
_symmetry.space_group_name_H-M   'P 1'
#
loop_
_entity.id
_entity.type
_entity.pdbx_description
1 polymer ?
#
loop_
_entity_poly.entity_id
_entity_poly.type
_entity_poly.pdbx_seq_one_letter_code
_entity_poly.pdbx_strand_id
1 'polypeptide(L)'
;MGRRITIVGNGELPPGAADFIDCSDIVIRFNDCRSLGPGGTRTDVVAVCNTGRPGREMAEGTDWRESDGVRQASAIWSVRDPAKFSEMEPDIRARWPELTDFCADYTAGFAAIAREAGKGHIVIPRGVHERLDAALEAYAPAAYVCPSTGLFAIAHVLESVSDDGDEVAIAGFGHQGWSGHPFTAEQQLVEALAGEGRLTRISPTSIFSASEGA
;
A
#
# COMPACT_ATOMS: atom_id res chain seq x y z
N MET A 1 17.09 -16.25 -10.57
CA MET A 1 17.07 -15.32 -9.43
C MET A 1 15.67 -14.76 -9.39
N GLY A 2 15.00 -14.75 -8.23
CA GLY A 2 13.69 -14.11 -8.11
C GLY A 2 13.81 -12.59 -8.18
N ARG A 3 12.66 -11.93 -8.35
CA ARG A 3 12.53 -10.47 -8.40
C ARG A 3 12.67 -9.89 -7.00
N ARG A 4 13.16 -8.66 -6.91
CA ARG A 4 13.05 -7.82 -5.72
C ARG A 4 11.84 -6.90 -5.85
N ILE A 5 10.89 -7.07 -4.94
CA ILE A 5 9.68 -6.25 -4.84
C ILE A 5 9.80 -5.38 -3.59
N THR A 6 9.87 -4.07 -3.78
CA THR A 6 9.96 -3.12 -2.66
C THR A 6 8.68 -2.30 -2.52
N ILE A 7 8.10 -2.38 -1.34
CA ILE A 7 6.90 -1.63 -0.96
C ILE A 7 7.32 -0.44 -0.10
N VAL A 8 7.00 0.77 -0.53
CA VAL A 8 7.51 2.01 0.07
C VAL A 8 6.37 2.80 0.70
N GLY A 9 6.29 2.72 2.03
CA GLY A 9 5.47 3.55 2.89
C GLY A 9 5.80 5.04 2.82
N ASN A 10 4.85 5.86 3.27
CA ASN A 10 4.99 7.33 3.32
C ASN A 10 5.56 7.83 4.66
N GLY A 11 6.07 6.94 5.52
CA GLY A 11 6.76 7.27 6.76
C GLY A 11 8.24 7.59 6.54
N GLU A 12 8.97 7.71 7.65
CA GLU A 12 10.41 7.97 7.62
C GLU A 12 11.19 6.81 6.99
N LEU A 13 12.17 7.15 6.15
CA LEU A 13 12.98 6.20 5.41
C LEU A 13 14.40 6.18 5.99
N PRO A 14 15.04 5.00 6.09
CA PRO A 14 16.40 4.91 6.57
C PRO A 14 17.37 5.58 5.58
N PRO A 15 18.49 6.16 6.06
CA PRO A 15 19.53 6.70 5.18
C PRO A 15 20.03 5.65 4.18
N GLY A 16 20.17 6.05 2.91
CA GLY A 16 20.64 5.18 1.83
C GLY A 16 19.59 4.25 1.23
N ALA A 17 18.33 4.30 1.66
CA ALA A 17 17.27 3.43 1.13
C ALA A 17 16.98 3.68 -0.35
N ALA A 18 17.20 4.90 -0.85
CA ALA A 18 16.87 5.31 -2.22
C ALA A 18 17.50 4.39 -3.28
N ASP A 19 18.81 4.12 -3.18
CA ASP A 19 19.51 3.28 -4.16
C ASP A 19 18.99 1.85 -4.16
N PHE A 20 18.73 1.29 -2.97
CA PHE A 20 18.15 -0.05 -2.84
C PHE A 20 16.74 -0.12 -3.48
N ILE A 21 15.92 0.89 -3.22
CA ILE A 21 14.57 0.99 -3.79
C ILE A 21 14.65 1.09 -5.32
N ASP A 22 15.48 1.97 -5.87
CA ASP A 22 15.58 2.20 -7.32
C ASP A 22 16.17 0.99 -8.06
N CYS A 23 17.02 0.19 -7.40
CA CYS A 23 17.53 -1.08 -7.91
C CYS A 23 16.55 -2.26 -7.81
N SER A 24 15.36 -2.07 -7.21
CA SER A 24 14.34 -3.13 -7.14
C SER A 24 13.68 -3.37 -8.49
N ASP A 25 13.25 -4.60 -8.75
CA ASP A 25 12.55 -4.96 -10.00
C ASP A 25 11.13 -4.37 -10.06
N ILE A 26 10.48 -4.24 -8.89
CA ILE A 26 9.15 -3.64 -8.74
C ILE A 26 9.15 -2.73 -7.52
N VAL A 27 8.70 -1.48 -7.68
CA VAL A 27 8.50 -0.50 -6.60
C VAL A 27 7.03 -0.09 -6.51
N ILE A 28 6.43 -0.32 -5.34
CA ILE A 28 5.05 0.04 -5.03
C ILE A 28 5.04 1.22 -4.05
N ARG A 29 4.34 2.30 -4.40
CA ARG A 29 4.16 3.50 -3.56
C ARG A 29 2.68 3.75 -3.27
N PHE A 30 2.39 4.66 -2.33
CA PHE A 30 1.03 4.90 -1.85
C PHE A 30 0.52 6.31 -2.11
N ASN A 31 -0.71 6.39 -2.61
CA ASN A 31 -1.48 7.61 -2.75
C ASN A 31 -0.69 8.71 -3.50
N ASP A 32 -0.27 9.75 -2.78
CA ASP A 32 0.49 10.91 -3.25
C ASP A 32 2.00 10.66 -3.39
N CYS A 33 2.47 9.43 -3.17
CA CYS A 33 3.87 9.02 -3.34
C CYS A 33 4.87 9.90 -2.57
N ARG A 34 4.54 10.31 -1.34
CA ARG A 34 5.39 11.20 -0.49
C ARG A 34 6.80 10.68 -0.25
N SER A 35 7.03 9.39 -0.45
CA SER A 35 8.35 8.77 -0.35
C SER A 35 9.26 9.06 -1.56
N LEU A 36 8.77 9.69 -2.64
CA LEU A 36 9.61 10.09 -3.77
C LEU A 36 10.66 11.12 -3.37
N GLY A 37 11.86 11.00 -3.94
CA GLY A 37 13.03 11.78 -3.55
C GLY A 37 13.82 11.01 -2.48
N PRO A 38 13.52 11.16 -1.17
CA PRO A 38 14.26 10.45 -0.12
C PRO A 38 14.22 8.92 -0.24
N GLY A 39 13.15 8.36 -0.83
CA GLY A 39 13.00 6.93 -1.09
C GLY A 39 13.24 6.55 -2.54
N GLY A 40 14.08 7.29 -3.25
CA GLY A 40 14.35 7.06 -4.66
C GLY A 40 13.30 7.66 -5.59
N THR A 41 13.44 7.36 -6.87
CA THR A 41 12.65 7.94 -7.95
C THR A 41 11.76 6.92 -8.65
N ARG A 42 12.13 5.64 -8.64
CA ARG A 42 11.41 4.56 -9.31
C ARG A 42 10.03 4.37 -8.70
N THR A 43 9.03 4.25 -9.55
CA THR A 43 7.65 3.89 -9.17
C THR A 43 7.06 3.05 -10.29
N ASP A 44 6.78 1.78 -10.03
CA ASP A 44 6.12 0.88 -10.99
C ASP A 44 4.61 0.82 -10.74
N VAL A 45 4.20 0.91 -9.48
CA VAL A 45 2.81 0.81 -9.04
C VAL A 45 2.47 1.91 -8.04
N VAL A 46 1.30 2.54 -8.19
CA VAL A 46 0.69 3.36 -7.13
C VAL A 46 -0.54 2.67 -6.57
N ALA A 47 -0.47 2.23 -5.32
CA ALA A 47 -1.62 1.72 -4.58
C ALA A 47 -2.35 2.88 -3.88
N VAL A 48 -3.65 3.00 -4.15
CA VAL A 48 -4.46 4.16 -3.77
C VAL A 48 -5.61 3.77 -2.84
N CYS A 49 -5.88 4.63 -1.87
CA CYS A 49 -7.20 4.69 -1.23
C CYS A 49 -8.21 5.21 -2.27
N ASN A 50 -9.10 4.33 -2.73
CA ASN A 50 -10.09 4.64 -3.77
C ASN A 50 -11.46 5.05 -3.24
N THR A 51 -11.59 5.32 -1.94
CA THR A 51 -12.85 5.76 -1.34
C THR A 51 -12.71 7.03 -0.51
N GLY A 52 -13.84 7.71 -0.27
CA GLY A 52 -13.94 8.93 0.52
C GLY A 52 -13.12 10.11 0.00
N ARG A 53 -12.90 11.11 0.87
CA ARG A 53 -12.23 12.36 0.47
C ARG A 53 -10.87 12.15 -0.20
N PRO A 54 -9.96 11.30 0.31
CA PRO A 54 -8.68 11.07 -0.36
C PRO A 54 -8.85 10.45 -1.75
N GLY A 55 -9.77 9.49 -1.90
CA GLY A 55 -10.08 8.88 -3.19
C GLY A 55 -10.61 9.90 -4.18
N ARG A 56 -11.53 10.77 -3.75
CA ARG A 56 -12.06 11.87 -4.56
C ARG A 56 -10.97 12.82 -5.02
N GLU A 57 -10.19 13.34 -4.08
CA GLU A 57 -9.16 14.34 -4.35
C GLU A 57 -8.14 13.84 -5.37
N MET A 58 -7.72 12.58 -5.26
CA MET A 58 -6.82 11.96 -6.24
C MET A 58 -7.51 11.67 -7.59
N ALA A 59 -8.72 11.11 -7.56
CA ALA A 59 -9.44 10.73 -8.78
C ALA A 59 -9.88 11.94 -9.62
N GLU A 60 -10.16 13.08 -8.98
CA GLU A 60 -10.64 14.31 -9.65
C GLU A 60 -9.52 15.35 -9.84
N GLY A 61 -8.43 15.26 -9.07
CA GLY A 61 -7.34 16.23 -9.09
C GLY A 61 -6.32 16.02 -10.21
N THR A 62 -6.04 17.08 -10.96
CA THR A 62 -5.00 17.07 -12.00
C THR A 62 -3.60 16.93 -11.40
N ASP A 63 -3.31 17.61 -10.28
CA ASP A 63 -1.98 17.60 -9.65
C ASP A 63 -1.52 16.19 -9.26
N TRP A 64 -2.46 15.34 -8.81
CA TRP A 64 -2.14 13.95 -8.50
C TRP A 64 -1.74 13.16 -9.75
N ARG A 65 -2.53 13.27 -10.82
CA ARG A 65 -2.29 12.61 -12.11
C ARG A 65 -0.95 13.02 -12.73
N GLU A 66 -0.62 14.29 -12.55
CA GLU A 66 0.59 14.93 -13.06
C GLU A 66 1.79 14.81 -12.10
N SER A 67 1.66 14.10 -10.98
CA SER A 67 2.81 13.84 -10.10
C SER A 67 3.78 12.83 -10.73
N ASP A 68 5.08 12.98 -10.46
CA ASP A 68 6.11 12.15 -11.08
C ASP A 68 5.93 10.66 -10.79
N GLY A 69 5.48 10.29 -9.59
CA GLY A 69 5.19 8.89 -9.23
C GLY A 69 4.07 8.30 -10.06
N VAL A 70 2.97 9.03 -10.21
CA VAL A 70 1.81 8.57 -10.96
C VAL A 70 2.11 8.53 -12.46
N ARG A 71 2.86 9.50 -13.00
CA ARG A 71 3.29 9.47 -14.40
C ARG A 71 4.18 8.26 -14.70
N GLN A 72 5.15 7.97 -13.83
CA GLN A 72 6.08 6.83 -14.01
C GLN A 72 5.41 5.47 -13.86
N ALA A 73 4.45 5.33 -12.94
CA ALA A 73 3.84 4.05 -12.65
C ALA A 73 3.17 3.41 -13.87
N SER A 74 3.41 2.13 -14.08
CA SER A 74 2.75 1.34 -15.13
C SER A 74 1.39 0.80 -14.68
N ALA A 75 1.11 0.80 -13.37
CA ALA A 75 -0.19 0.39 -12.84
C ALA A 75 -0.68 1.22 -11.64
N ILE A 76 -2.01 1.28 -11.49
CA ILE A 76 -2.71 1.85 -10.34
C ILE A 76 -3.52 0.73 -9.66
N TRP A 77 -3.39 0.58 -8.34
CA TRP A 77 -4.12 -0.42 -7.57
C TRP A 77 -5.09 0.25 -6.61
N SER A 78 -6.39 0.06 -6.82
CA SER A 78 -7.42 0.46 -5.87
C SER A 78 -7.49 -0.57 -4.74
N VAL A 79 -7.14 -0.18 -3.51
CA VAL A 79 -6.97 -1.16 -2.41
C VAL A 79 -8.28 -1.58 -1.73
N ARG A 80 -9.38 -0.87 -1.99
CA ARG A 80 -10.68 -1.10 -1.36
C ARG A 80 -11.66 -1.66 -2.38
N ASP A 81 -12.12 -2.88 -2.18
CA ASP A 81 -13.18 -3.47 -3.00
C ASP A 81 -14.50 -2.68 -2.84
N PRO A 82 -15.08 -2.12 -3.92
CA PRO A 82 -16.27 -1.27 -3.82
C PRO A 82 -17.49 -1.97 -3.23
N ALA A 83 -17.71 -3.24 -3.58
CA ALA A 83 -18.86 -3.99 -3.08
C ALA A 83 -18.72 -4.22 -1.58
N LYS A 84 -17.54 -4.65 -1.12
CA LYS A 84 -17.26 -4.81 0.31
C LYS A 84 -17.40 -3.50 1.08
N PHE A 85 -16.85 -2.40 0.59
CA PHE A 85 -16.95 -1.11 1.30
C PHE A 85 -18.38 -0.56 1.33
N SER A 86 -19.19 -0.83 0.30
CA SER A 86 -20.63 -0.54 0.31
C SER A 86 -21.37 -1.38 1.37
N GLU A 87 -21.03 -2.67 1.51
CA GLU A 87 -21.61 -3.54 2.55
C GLU A 87 -21.21 -3.12 3.96
N MET A 88 -19.99 -2.63 4.16
CA MET A 88 -19.50 -2.14 5.47
C MET A 88 -20.10 -0.77 5.86
N GLU A 89 -20.61 -0.01 4.90
CA GLU A 89 -21.02 1.39 5.12
C GLU A 89 -22.08 1.57 6.24
N PRO A 90 -23.16 0.77 6.32
CA PRO A 90 -24.16 0.94 7.37
C PRO A 90 -23.56 0.78 8.78
N ASP A 91 -22.71 -0.23 8.99
CA ASP A 91 -22.06 -0.50 10.28
C ASP A 91 -21.02 0.56 10.62
N ILE A 92 -20.26 1.03 9.62
CA ILE A 92 -19.31 2.14 9.79
C ILE A 92 -20.06 3.39 10.22
N ARG A 93 -21.16 3.76 9.54
CA ARG A 93 -21.96 4.95 9.91
C ARG A 93 -22.61 4.83 11.28
N ALA A 94 -22.96 3.62 11.71
CA ALA A 94 -23.53 3.40 13.04
C ALA A 94 -22.49 3.60 14.16
N ARG A 95 -21.24 3.17 13.95
CA ARG A 95 -20.15 3.31 14.94
C ARG A 95 -19.38 4.63 14.85
N TRP A 96 -19.23 5.17 13.65
CA TRP A 96 -18.47 6.37 13.31
C TRP A 96 -19.32 7.29 12.41
N PRO A 97 -20.35 7.94 12.97
CA PRO A 97 -21.30 8.74 12.20
C PRO A 97 -20.66 9.95 11.49
N GLU A 98 -19.47 10.38 11.89
CA GLU A 98 -18.68 11.42 11.25
C GLU A 98 -18.08 11.00 9.90
N LEU A 99 -17.99 9.70 9.61
CA LEU A 99 -17.39 9.15 8.39
C LEU A 99 -18.40 9.11 7.23
N THR A 100 -19.05 10.24 6.97
CA THR A 100 -20.22 10.33 6.09
C THR A 100 -19.95 10.08 4.61
N ASP A 101 -18.71 10.14 4.17
CA ASP A 101 -18.32 9.87 2.78
C ASP A 101 -17.26 8.76 2.66
N PHE A 102 -16.92 8.10 3.76
CA PHE A 102 -15.78 7.18 3.81
C PHE A 102 -15.86 6.02 2.79
N CYS A 103 -17.07 5.51 2.55
CA CYS A 103 -17.33 4.44 1.59
C CYS A 103 -17.70 4.94 0.18
N ALA A 104 -17.75 6.25 -0.06
CA ALA A 104 -18.01 6.79 -1.40
C ALA A 104 -16.92 6.30 -2.36
N ASP A 105 -17.33 5.60 -3.43
CA ASP A 105 -16.41 4.90 -4.34
C ASP A 105 -15.94 5.78 -5.51
N TYR A 106 -14.63 5.84 -5.72
CA TYR A 106 -13.97 6.56 -6.81
C TYR A 106 -13.17 5.62 -7.73
N THR A 107 -13.36 4.30 -7.62
CA THR A 107 -12.67 3.28 -8.44
C THR A 107 -12.79 3.55 -9.94
N ALA A 108 -13.97 3.96 -10.41
CA ALA A 108 -14.20 4.30 -11.81
C ALA A 108 -13.30 5.47 -12.29
N GLY A 109 -13.02 6.44 -11.42
CA GLY A 109 -12.11 7.54 -11.71
C GLY A 109 -10.67 7.07 -11.90
N PHE A 110 -10.18 6.19 -11.03
CA PHE A 110 -8.85 5.59 -11.18
C PHE A 110 -8.74 4.71 -12.43
N ALA A 111 -9.80 3.94 -12.75
CA ALA A 111 -9.85 3.15 -13.98
C ALA A 111 -9.78 4.04 -15.24
N ALA A 112 -10.45 5.19 -15.23
CA ALA A 112 -10.41 6.15 -16.33
C ALA A 112 -9.01 6.76 -16.49
N ILE A 113 -8.37 7.18 -15.38
CA ILE A 113 -7.00 7.71 -15.38
C ILE A 113 -6.02 6.67 -15.94
N ALA A 114 -6.11 5.43 -15.47
CA ALA A 114 -5.24 4.36 -15.94
C ALA A 114 -5.42 4.11 -17.44
N ARG A 115 -6.68 3.99 -17.92
CA ARG A 115 -6.98 3.81 -19.34
C ARG A 115 -6.45 4.95 -20.20
N GLU A 116 -6.61 6.20 -19.78
CA GLU A 116 -6.16 7.38 -20.53
C GLU A 116 -4.63 7.46 -20.62
N ALA A 117 -3.94 7.06 -19.55
CA ALA A 117 -2.48 7.06 -19.49
C ALA A 117 -1.85 5.73 -19.96
N GLY A 118 -2.63 4.77 -20.46
CA GLY A 118 -2.13 3.46 -20.91
C GLY A 118 -1.56 2.58 -19.78
N LYS A 119 -2.05 2.73 -18.56
CA LYS A 119 -1.64 2.00 -17.36
C LYS A 119 -2.57 0.81 -17.08
N GLY A 120 -2.05 -0.20 -16.39
CA GLY A 120 -2.88 -1.22 -15.76
C GLY A 120 -3.70 -0.65 -14.61
N HIS A 121 -4.93 -1.16 -14.43
CA HIS A 121 -5.73 -0.89 -13.23
C HIS A 121 -6.27 -2.19 -12.68
N ILE A 122 -6.11 -2.40 -11.38
CA ILE A 122 -6.78 -3.46 -10.65
C ILE A 122 -7.43 -2.91 -9.39
N VAL A 123 -8.45 -3.63 -8.94
CA VAL A 123 -8.97 -3.53 -7.58
C VAL A 123 -8.41 -4.72 -6.81
N ILE A 124 -7.80 -4.49 -5.66
CA ILE A 124 -7.33 -5.58 -4.79
C ILE A 124 -8.55 -6.44 -4.43
N PRO A 125 -8.54 -7.76 -4.69
CA PRO A 125 -9.72 -8.59 -4.50
C PRO A 125 -10.22 -8.58 -3.06
N ARG A 126 -11.55 -8.57 -2.90
CA ARG A 126 -12.26 -8.69 -1.61
C ARG A 126 -11.66 -9.73 -0.65
N GLY A 127 -11.29 -10.90 -1.16
CA GLY A 127 -10.74 -11.99 -0.36
C GLY A 127 -9.43 -11.64 0.36
N VAL A 128 -8.62 -10.71 -0.18
CA VAL A 128 -7.42 -10.19 0.49
C VAL A 128 -7.82 -9.43 1.75
N HIS A 129 -8.86 -8.58 1.69
CA HIS A 129 -9.35 -7.88 2.89
C HIS A 129 -9.88 -8.83 3.95
N GLU A 130 -10.67 -9.82 3.55
CA GLU A 130 -11.27 -10.78 4.49
C GLU A 130 -10.22 -11.60 5.21
N ARG A 131 -9.19 -12.08 4.50
CA ARG A 131 -8.06 -12.76 5.13
C ARG A 131 -7.24 -11.83 6.00
N LEU A 132 -7.07 -10.58 5.59
CA LEU A 132 -6.33 -9.61 6.37
C LEU A 132 -7.05 -9.25 7.68
N ASP A 133 -8.37 -9.03 7.65
CA ASP A 133 -9.18 -8.85 8.86
C ASP A 133 -9.02 -10.05 9.80
N ALA A 134 -9.18 -11.27 9.28
CA ALA A 134 -9.01 -12.50 10.07
C ALA A 134 -7.60 -12.65 10.65
N ALA A 135 -6.54 -12.27 9.91
CA ALA A 135 -5.18 -12.30 10.40
C ALA A 135 -4.94 -11.26 11.52
N LEU A 136 -5.56 -10.09 11.43
CA LEU A 136 -5.47 -9.05 12.45
C LEU A 136 -6.17 -9.46 13.76
N GLU A 137 -7.22 -10.28 13.72
CA GLU A 137 -7.90 -10.78 14.92
C GLU A 137 -6.96 -11.48 15.92
N ALA A 138 -5.90 -12.14 15.43
CA ALA A 138 -4.89 -12.79 16.26
C ALA A 138 -4.16 -11.83 17.22
N TYR A 139 -4.19 -10.53 16.92
CA TYR A 139 -3.57 -9.46 17.70
C TYR A 139 -4.57 -8.65 18.53
N ALA A 140 -5.83 -9.10 18.59
CA ALA A 140 -6.91 -8.48 19.37
C ALA A 140 -6.99 -6.95 19.24
N PRO A 141 -7.11 -6.40 18.01
CA PRO A 141 -7.19 -4.96 17.80
C PRO A 141 -8.42 -4.38 18.49
N ALA A 142 -8.31 -3.13 18.96
CA ALA A 142 -9.50 -2.34 19.28
C ALA A 142 -10.36 -2.15 18.01
N ALA A 143 -11.64 -1.79 18.19
CA ALA A 143 -12.52 -1.53 17.05
C ALA A 143 -11.89 -0.51 16.09
N TYR A 144 -11.79 -0.88 14.82
CA TYR A 144 -11.17 -0.11 13.75
C TYR A 144 -12.09 -0.07 12.53
N VAL A 145 -11.82 0.85 11.61
CA VAL A 145 -12.65 1.03 10.39
C VAL A 145 -12.16 0.12 9.27
N CYS A 146 -10.87 0.19 8.94
CA CYS A 146 -10.23 -0.72 7.97
C CYS A 146 -8.70 -0.72 8.12
N PRO A 147 -8.00 -1.72 7.57
CA PRO A 147 -6.55 -1.70 7.43
C PRO A 147 -6.04 -0.52 6.57
N SER A 148 -4.77 -0.15 6.75
CA SER A 148 -4.10 0.89 5.97
C SER A 148 -3.82 0.43 4.54
N THR A 149 -3.76 1.38 3.59
CA THR A 149 -3.38 1.12 2.19
C THR A 149 -2.07 0.31 2.09
N GLY A 150 -1.13 0.59 2.99
CA GLY A 150 0.15 -0.11 3.02
C GLY A 150 0.01 -1.58 3.38
N LEU A 151 -0.83 -1.91 4.37
CA LEU A 151 -1.05 -3.29 4.78
C LEU A 151 -1.82 -4.09 3.72
N PHE A 152 -2.80 -3.47 3.04
CA PHE A 152 -3.46 -4.07 1.87
C PHE A 152 -2.46 -4.43 0.77
N ALA A 153 -1.54 -3.52 0.46
CA ALA A 153 -0.54 -3.76 -0.58
C ALA A 153 0.44 -4.88 -0.18
N ILE A 154 0.90 -4.91 1.08
CA ILE A 154 1.72 -6.03 1.59
C ILE A 154 0.97 -7.35 1.43
N ALA A 155 -0.27 -7.44 1.89
CA ALA A 155 -1.06 -8.66 1.79
C ALA A 155 -1.24 -9.10 0.34
N HIS A 156 -1.63 -8.17 -0.55
CA HIS A 156 -1.81 -8.49 -1.96
C HIS A 156 -0.52 -8.95 -2.64
N VAL A 157 0.61 -8.31 -2.34
CA VAL A 157 1.91 -8.72 -2.89
C VAL A 157 2.24 -10.14 -2.47
N LEU A 158 2.16 -10.43 -1.17
CA LEU A 158 2.51 -11.72 -0.61
C LEU A 158 1.57 -12.86 -1.03
N GLU A 159 0.32 -12.55 -1.37
CA GLU A 159 -0.69 -13.55 -1.73
C GLU A 159 -0.85 -13.76 -3.23
N SER A 160 -0.41 -12.81 -4.07
CA SER A 160 -0.81 -12.81 -5.48
C SER A 160 0.22 -12.25 -6.45
N VAL A 161 1.28 -11.58 -5.98
CA VAL A 161 2.27 -10.95 -6.85
C VAL A 161 3.64 -11.62 -6.75
N SER A 162 4.09 -11.93 -5.52
CA SER A 162 5.35 -12.60 -5.28
C SER A 162 5.25 -14.09 -5.57
N ASP A 163 6.23 -14.63 -6.27
CA ASP A 163 6.40 -16.06 -6.51
C ASP A 163 7.51 -16.65 -5.62
N ASP A 164 7.67 -17.97 -5.65
CA ASP A 164 8.74 -18.67 -4.96
C ASP A 164 10.12 -18.16 -5.41
N GLY A 165 10.87 -17.61 -4.45
CA GLY A 165 12.22 -17.06 -4.66
C GLY A 165 12.28 -15.56 -4.87
N ASP A 166 11.14 -14.86 -4.98
CA ASP A 166 11.09 -13.40 -4.92
C ASP A 166 11.46 -12.89 -3.52
N GLU A 167 12.11 -11.73 -3.47
CA GLU A 167 12.41 -10.99 -2.24
C GLU A 167 11.40 -9.86 -2.08
N VAL A 168 10.64 -9.86 -0.98
CA VAL A 168 9.73 -8.75 -0.65
C VAL A 168 10.36 -7.89 0.44
N ALA A 169 10.60 -6.62 0.14
CA ALA A 169 11.18 -5.64 1.05
C ALA A 169 10.18 -4.51 1.36
N ILE A 170 10.25 -3.96 2.57
CA ILE A 170 9.44 -2.81 2.97
C ILE A 170 10.31 -1.69 3.56
N ALA A 171 9.94 -0.44 3.28
CA ALA A 171 10.52 0.76 3.91
C ALA A 171 9.44 1.80 4.19
N GLY A 172 9.65 2.69 5.17
CA GLY A 172 8.72 3.81 5.41
C GLY A 172 7.41 3.41 6.13
N PHE A 173 7.38 2.26 6.82
CA PHE A 173 6.21 1.79 7.57
C PHE A 173 6.30 2.20 9.05
N GLY A 174 5.84 3.42 9.35
CA GLY A 174 5.81 3.93 10.72
C GLY A 174 4.58 3.53 11.53
N HIS A 175 3.57 2.89 10.91
CA HIS A 175 2.31 2.49 11.54
C HIS A 175 1.67 3.61 12.39
N GLN A 176 1.52 4.79 11.78
CA GLN A 176 0.92 5.97 12.41
C GLN A 176 0.14 6.78 11.37
N GLY A 177 -0.82 7.58 11.82
CA GLY A 177 -1.66 8.41 10.94
C GLY A 177 -3.10 8.47 11.41
N TRP A 178 -4.04 8.21 10.49
CA TRP A 178 -5.48 8.25 10.78
C TRP A 178 -5.89 7.15 11.77
N SER A 179 -6.61 7.53 12.83
CA SER A 179 -6.99 6.65 13.95
C SER A 179 -8.01 5.57 13.59
N GLY A 180 -8.57 5.58 12.38
CA GLY A 180 -9.44 4.49 11.89
C GLY A 180 -8.68 3.23 11.47
N HIS A 181 -7.33 3.27 11.42
CA HIS A 181 -6.50 2.11 11.14
C HIS A 181 -6.03 1.40 12.43
N PRO A 182 -5.98 0.06 12.47
CA PRO A 182 -5.55 -0.71 13.63
C PRO A 182 -4.02 -0.80 13.74
N PHE A 183 -3.32 0.35 13.69
CA PHE A 183 -1.86 0.40 13.46
C PHE A 183 -1.01 -0.49 14.38
N THR A 184 -1.38 -0.63 15.66
CA THR A 184 -0.67 -1.53 16.58
C THR A 184 -0.73 -2.99 16.10
N ALA A 185 -1.91 -3.47 15.70
CA ALA A 185 -2.06 -4.81 15.16
C ALA A 185 -1.40 -4.95 13.78
N GLU A 186 -1.44 -3.91 12.94
CA GLU A 186 -0.72 -3.92 11.66
C GLU A 186 0.79 -4.08 11.87
N GLN A 187 1.35 -3.35 12.84
CA GLN A 187 2.76 -3.43 13.16
C GLN A 187 3.15 -4.84 13.62
N GLN A 188 2.35 -5.44 14.52
CA GLN A 188 2.59 -6.79 15.02
C GLN A 188 2.50 -7.84 13.91
N LEU A 189 1.52 -7.73 13.01
CA LEU A 189 1.41 -8.60 11.85
C LEU A 189 2.63 -8.47 10.91
N VAL A 190 3.07 -7.25 10.62
CA VAL A 190 4.27 -7.02 9.79
C VAL A 190 5.53 -7.54 10.47
N GLU A 191 5.65 -7.43 11.80
CA GLU A 191 6.73 -8.02 12.57
C GLU A 191 6.73 -9.56 12.51
N ALA A 192 5.56 -10.19 12.61
CA ALA A 192 5.44 -11.64 12.46
C ALA A 192 5.85 -12.09 11.05
N LEU A 193 5.34 -11.43 10.01
CA LEU A 193 5.70 -11.72 8.61
C LEU A 193 7.22 -11.55 8.37
N ALA A 194 7.84 -10.55 9.01
CA ALA A 194 9.29 -10.37 8.95
C ALA A 194 10.05 -11.48 9.68
N GLY A 195 9.58 -11.88 10.88
CA GLY A 195 10.16 -12.99 11.65
C GLY A 195 10.05 -14.34 10.94
N GLU A 196 9.02 -14.53 10.12
CA GLU A 196 8.84 -15.69 9.25
C GLU A 196 9.68 -15.64 7.96
N GLY A 197 10.39 -14.54 7.71
CA GLY A 197 11.17 -14.33 6.49
C GLY A 197 10.31 -14.10 5.24
N ARG A 198 9.01 -13.82 5.39
CA ARG A 198 8.11 -13.51 4.26
C ARG A 198 8.32 -12.12 3.69
N LEU A 199 8.86 -11.21 4.49
CA LEU A 199 9.30 -9.90 4.06
C LEU A 199 10.52 -9.43 4.86
N THR A 200 11.26 -8.47 4.32
CA THR A 200 12.41 -7.85 4.99
C THR A 200 12.17 -6.36 5.18
N ARG A 201 12.50 -5.83 6.36
CA ARG A 201 12.56 -4.38 6.56
C ARG A 201 13.90 -3.85 6.05
N ILE A 202 13.85 -2.86 5.16
CA ILE A 202 15.05 -2.14 4.75
C ILE A 202 15.58 -1.40 5.99
N SER A 203 16.83 -1.68 6.33
CA SER A 203 17.56 -1.05 7.42
C SER A 203 18.93 -0.61 6.91
N PRO A 204 19.64 0.30 7.59
CA PRO A 204 20.99 0.68 7.21
C PRO A 204 21.90 -0.53 6.97
N THR A 205 21.82 -1.56 7.83
CA THR A 205 22.63 -2.79 7.70
C THR A 205 22.26 -3.60 6.45
N SER A 206 20.98 -3.70 6.11
CA SER A 206 20.50 -4.44 4.94
C SER A 206 21.05 -3.86 3.62
N ILE A 207 21.27 -2.54 3.58
CA ILE A 207 21.78 -1.83 2.40
C ILE A 207 23.24 -2.20 2.12
N PHE A 208 24.07 -2.33 3.16
CA PHE A 208 25.48 -2.70 3.00
C PHE A 208 25.65 -4.14 2.52
N SER A 209 24.83 -5.09 3.00
CA SER A 209 24.87 -6.48 2.53
C SER A 209 24.48 -6.63 1.06
N ALA A 210 23.60 -5.75 0.54
CA ALA A 210 23.26 -5.75 -0.89
C ALA A 210 24.39 -5.23 -1.78
N SER A 211 25.30 -4.39 -1.25
CA SER A 211 26.40 -3.79 -2.01
C SER A 211 27.63 -4.71 -2.19
N GLU A 212 27.78 -5.73 -1.33
CA GLU A 212 28.93 -6.66 -1.38
C GLU A 212 28.70 -7.86 -2.33
N GLY A 213 27.50 -8.01 -2.90
CA GLY A 213 27.12 -9.13 -3.77
C GLY A 213 26.99 -8.81 -5.26
N ALA A 214 27.38 -7.59 -5.70
CA ALA A 214 27.31 -7.13 -7.09
C ALA A 214 28.60 -7.41 -7.89
#